data_AF-A0A496TFC6-F1
#
_entry.id   AF-A0A496TFC6-F1
#
_cell.length_a   1.000
_cell.length_b   1.000
_cell.length_c   1.000
_cell.angle_alpha   90.00
_cell.angle_beta   90.00
_cell.angle_gamma   90.00
#
_symmetry.space_group_name_H-M   'P 1'
#
loop_
_entity.id
_entity.type
_entity.pdbx_description
1 polymer ?
#
loop_
_entity_poly.entity_id
_entity_poly.type
_entity_poly.pdbx_seq_one_letter_code
_entity_poly.pdbx_strand_id
1 'polypeptide(L)'
;MVNMVRPDLPKLKVPICLLVDDWTVGDVWQEEKDFDRSWEFINDFADLVEQYEIRGKISFIPYLSTYKSPNPLPLGRIDTGIKGLSPSRLRKFIQVAKERLLPVFDISPEVLTHTQALDLKTERLLPESEWSWSNWQDEETLTEYIARGLEILKAVGIMANGVTSGCDFGREIEGLYVRAMLIAQKEVNNIPLTWYFLHEEPERRHWSVNPSVQYLDREKAEAVVSIVSGCREYFFFESRGWDEATPENISKATDKYLTADGQAGRIAKLFNDRSCIVFHSHFQRLYGANDRYGFMILKEVLHRIDQVLGDRVIWMAPSALARYWATMKAYEVVTEPGQGQMRLQFRSPFDCPEFTIKIVLSEKVEISRISADGRELRRIPVSDSCLSSESWNQIGNEIFVCFNMRKNSVINVEF
;
A
#
# COMPACT_ATOMS: atom_id res chain seq x y z
N MET A 1 -20.26 32.96 1.81
CA MET A 1 -20.77 31.78 2.54
C MET A 1 -19.73 30.68 2.66
N VAL A 2 -19.03 30.24 1.60
CA VAL A 2 -17.89 29.31 1.75
C VAL A 2 -16.56 30.05 1.74
N ASN A 3 -15.73 29.78 2.73
CA ASN A 3 -14.36 30.26 2.82
C ASN A 3 -13.40 29.30 2.12
N MET A 4 -13.63 27.99 2.25
CA MET A 4 -12.71 26.97 1.77
C MET A 4 -13.41 25.61 1.56
N VAL A 5 -13.00 24.89 0.52
CA VAL A 5 -13.26 23.47 0.33
C VAL A 5 -11.93 22.77 0.15
N ARG A 6 -11.61 21.80 1.01
CA ARG A 6 -10.35 21.05 0.95
C ARG A 6 -10.59 19.57 1.22
N PRO A 7 -9.71 18.65 0.77
CA PRO A 7 -9.85 17.25 1.12
C PRO A 7 -9.44 17.03 2.58
N ASP A 8 -9.93 15.94 3.17
CA ASP A 8 -9.50 15.43 4.48
C ASP A 8 -9.19 13.92 4.36
N LEU A 9 -8.86 13.27 5.46
CA LEU A 9 -8.63 11.83 5.51
C LEU A 9 -9.91 11.04 5.19
N PRO A 10 -9.83 9.85 4.58
CA PRO A 10 -10.99 9.03 4.24
C PRO A 10 -11.81 8.75 5.49
N LYS A 11 -13.09 9.12 5.46
CA LYS A 11 -14.02 8.97 6.59
C LYS A 11 -13.54 9.64 7.90
N LEU A 12 -12.61 10.60 7.81
CA LEU A 12 -11.91 11.20 8.95
C LEU A 12 -11.05 10.21 9.78
N LYS A 13 -10.82 9.00 9.26
CA LYS A 13 -10.02 7.94 9.88
C LYS A 13 -8.58 8.01 9.39
N VAL A 14 -7.62 7.64 10.23
CA VAL A 14 -6.21 7.57 9.84
C VAL A 14 -5.97 6.34 8.97
N PRO A 15 -5.51 6.47 7.71
CA PRO A 15 -5.24 5.31 6.87
C PRO A 15 -4.07 4.50 7.40
N ILE A 16 -4.19 3.17 7.37
CA ILE A 16 -3.15 2.24 7.80
C ILE A 16 -2.94 1.14 6.73
N CYS A 17 -1.70 0.73 6.54
CA CYS A 17 -1.31 -0.23 5.50
C CYS A 17 -0.08 -1.04 5.93
N LEU A 18 -0.15 -2.36 5.75
CA LEU A 18 0.95 -3.28 5.97
C LEU A 18 1.61 -3.67 4.64
N LEU A 19 2.93 -3.56 4.57
CA LEU A 19 3.73 -3.99 3.44
C LEU A 19 4.53 -5.24 3.83
N VAL A 20 4.42 -6.33 3.05
CA VAL A 20 5.23 -7.53 3.23
C VAL A 20 6.08 -7.75 1.97
N ASP A 21 7.39 -7.74 2.17
CA ASP A 21 8.38 -7.79 1.09
C ASP A 21 9.05 -9.17 1.02
N ASP A 22 9.74 -9.44 -0.08
CA ASP A 22 10.56 -10.62 -0.34
C ASP A 22 9.81 -11.96 -0.43
N TRP A 23 8.48 -11.96 -0.31
CA TRP A 23 7.72 -13.19 -0.40
C TRP A 23 7.64 -13.71 -1.85
N THR A 24 7.83 -15.02 -1.98
CA THR A 24 7.52 -15.84 -3.15
C THR A 24 7.50 -17.30 -2.70
N VAL A 25 7.36 -18.25 -3.63
CA VAL A 25 7.22 -19.68 -3.30
C VAL A 25 8.39 -20.28 -2.50
N GLY A 26 9.53 -19.62 -2.41
CA GLY A 26 10.66 -19.99 -1.55
C GLY A 26 11.57 -18.80 -1.21
N ASP A 27 12.41 -18.94 -0.19
CA ASP A 27 13.28 -17.85 0.28
C ASP A 27 14.36 -17.48 -0.75
N VAL A 28 14.27 -16.27 -1.31
CA VAL A 28 15.23 -15.76 -2.29
C VAL A 28 16.63 -15.53 -1.72
N TRP A 29 16.73 -15.37 -0.40
CA TRP A 29 17.99 -15.14 0.32
C TRP A 29 18.75 -16.42 0.69
N GLN A 30 18.20 -17.60 0.40
CA GLN A 30 18.85 -18.89 0.65
C GLN A 30 19.32 -19.56 -0.64
N GLU A 31 20.42 -20.32 -0.54
CA GLU A 31 20.92 -21.11 -1.67
C GLU A 31 19.94 -22.25 -2.02
N GLU A 32 19.55 -23.03 -1.00
CA GLU A 32 18.45 -23.99 -1.09
C GLU A 32 17.13 -23.30 -0.76
N LYS A 33 16.14 -23.43 -1.66
CA LYS A 33 14.85 -22.77 -1.50
C LYS A 33 13.97 -23.54 -0.53
N ASP A 34 13.71 -22.94 0.63
CA ASP A 34 12.77 -23.48 1.61
C ASP A 34 11.32 -23.21 1.18
N PHE A 35 10.77 -24.14 0.40
CA PHE A 35 9.39 -24.09 -0.07
C PHE A 35 8.37 -24.43 1.04
N ASP A 36 8.76 -25.15 2.08
CA ASP A 36 7.88 -25.53 3.20
C ASP A 36 7.62 -24.32 4.08
N ARG A 37 8.67 -23.60 4.46
CA ARG A 37 8.55 -22.39 5.27
C ARG A 37 7.76 -21.30 4.57
N SER A 38 7.98 -21.08 3.27
CA SER A 38 7.18 -20.11 2.51
C SER A 38 5.71 -20.51 2.43
N TRP A 39 5.43 -21.81 2.29
CA TRP A 39 4.06 -22.34 2.27
C TRP A 39 3.36 -22.16 3.61
N GLU A 40 4.03 -22.44 4.73
CA GLU A 40 3.49 -22.22 6.06
C GLU A 40 3.20 -20.74 6.30
N PHE A 41 4.17 -19.87 5.99
CA PHE A 41 4.03 -18.42 6.15
C PHE A 41 2.80 -17.87 5.41
N ILE A 42 2.59 -18.21 4.14
CA ILE A 42 1.50 -17.60 3.38
C ILE A 42 0.13 -18.01 3.90
N ASN A 43 0.00 -19.21 4.46
CA ASN A 43 -1.25 -19.67 5.07
C ASN A 43 -1.48 -18.98 6.42
N ASP A 44 -0.47 -18.96 7.30
CA ASP A 44 -0.56 -18.28 8.60
C ASP A 44 -0.82 -16.77 8.41
N PHE A 45 -0.17 -16.16 7.41
CA PHE A 45 -0.36 -14.75 7.09
C PHE A 45 -1.78 -14.47 6.57
N ALA A 46 -2.31 -15.32 5.69
CA ALA A 46 -3.69 -15.21 5.22
C ALA A 46 -4.70 -15.35 6.37
N ASP A 47 -4.44 -16.23 7.34
CA ASP A 47 -5.26 -16.35 8.54
C ASP A 47 -5.27 -15.05 9.36
N LEU A 48 -4.10 -14.39 9.54
CA LEU A 48 -4.03 -13.08 10.19
C LEU A 48 -4.75 -11.98 9.42
N VAL A 49 -4.64 -12.00 8.09
CA VAL A 49 -5.30 -11.03 7.20
C VAL A 49 -6.82 -11.12 7.37
N GLU A 50 -7.36 -12.33 7.36
CA GLU A 50 -8.78 -12.59 7.55
C GLU A 50 -9.24 -12.24 8.98
N GLN A 51 -8.44 -12.57 10.00
CA GLN A 51 -8.79 -12.32 11.40
C GLN A 51 -8.93 -10.82 11.72
N TYR A 52 -8.01 -9.99 11.22
CA TYR A 52 -7.93 -8.56 11.55
C TYR A 52 -8.42 -7.64 10.43
N GLU A 53 -8.99 -8.22 9.36
CA GLU A 53 -9.48 -7.51 8.17
C GLU A 53 -8.45 -6.52 7.58
N ILE A 54 -7.17 -6.91 7.64
CA ILE A 54 -6.08 -6.01 7.26
C ILE A 54 -6.04 -5.84 5.75
N ARG A 55 -5.49 -4.72 5.31
CA ARG A 55 -5.23 -4.44 3.89
C ARG A 55 -3.80 -3.94 3.75
N GLY A 56 -3.21 -4.23 2.60
CA GLY A 56 -1.80 -4.00 2.43
C GLY A 56 -1.29 -4.46 1.08
N LYS A 57 0.02 -4.73 1.01
CA LYS A 57 0.62 -5.46 -0.11
C LYS A 57 1.49 -6.61 0.35
N ILE A 58 1.62 -7.58 -0.53
CA ILE A 58 2.64 -8.62 -0.43
C ILE A 58 3.38 -8.74 -1.77
N SER A 59 4.71 -8.81 -1.73
CA SER A 59 5.52 -9.12 -2.91
C SER A 59 5.23 -10.55 -3.38
N PHE A 60 5.22 -10.79 -4.69
CA PHE A 60 5.31 -12.14 -5.25
C PHE A 60 6.39 -12.14 -6.32
N ILE A 61 7.61 -12.54 -5.95
CA ILE A 61 8.78 -12.46 -6.82
C ILE A 61 8.58 -13.36 -8.06
N PRO A 62 8.58 -12.79 -9.28
CA PRO A 62 8.20 -13.52 -10.49
C PRO A 62 9.20 -14.60 -10.93
N TYR A 63 10.50 -14.34 -10.74
CA TYR A 63 11.58 -15.16 -11.28
C TYR A 63 12.53 -15.58 -10.14
N LEU A 64 12.64 -16.88 -9.88
CA LEU A 64 13.55 -17.39 -8.86
C LEU A 64 14.90 -17.76 -9.46
N SER A 65 15.94 -17.47 -8.71
CA SER A 65 17.34 -17.77 -9.02
C SER A 65 18.08 -18.25 -7.76
N THR A 66 19.30 -18.73 -7.95
CA THR A 66 20.26 -18.94 -6.85
C THR A 66 20.55 -17.62 -6.13
N TYR A 67 20.73 -17.68 -4.81
CA TYR A 67 21.14 -16.50 -4.04
C TYR A 67 22.55 -16.04 -4.44
N LYS A 68 22.69 -14.75 -4.79
CA LYS A 68 23.93 -13.99 -5.04
C LYS A 68 25.19 -14.85 -5.21
N SER A 69 25.34 -15.42 -6.40
CA SER A 69 26.44 -16.32 -6.74
C SER A 69 27.30 -15.71 -7.85
N PRO A 70 28.62 -15.96 -7.88
CA PRO A 70 29.44 -15.61 -9.03
C PRO A 70 29.02 -16.36 -10.30
N ASN A 71 28.35 -17.51 -10.15
CA ASN A 71 27.75 -18.28 -11.24
C ASN A 71 26.24 -18.42 -10.98
N PRO A 72 25.45 -17.36 -11.20
CA PRO A 72 24.03 -17.38 -10.91
C PRO A 72 23.29 -18.31 -11.86
N LEU A 73 22.39 -19.13 -11.32
CA LEU A 73 21.58 -20.04 -12.11
C LEU A 73 20.09 -19.72 -11.94
N PRO A 74 19.33 -19.72 -13.05
CA PRO A 74 17.89 -19.58 -12.97
C PRO A 74 17.27 -20.87 -12.39
N LEU A 75 16.34 -20.69 -11.45
CA LEU A 75 15.49 -21.77 -10.94
C LEU A 75 14.17 -21.84 -11.70
N GLY A 76 13.67 -20.70 -12.20
CA GLY A 76 12.54 -20.64 -13.12
C GLY A 76 11.59 -19.49 -12.80
N ARG A 77 10.47 -19.43 -13.54
CA ARG A 77 9.42 -18.42 -13.36
C ARG A 77 8.16 -19.04 -12.78
N ILE A 78 7.41 -18.27 -11.99
CA ILE A 78 6.18 -18.76 -11.34
C ILE A 78 5.09 -19.17 -12.33
N ASP A 79 5.12 -18.71 -13.58
CA ASP A 79 4.15 -19.03 -14.62
C ASP A 79 4.49 -20.27 -15.46
N THR A 80 5.77 -20.66 -15.51
CA THR A 80 6.25 -21.80 -16.30
C THR A 80 6.74 -22.97 -15.44
N GLY A 81 7.17 -22.70 -14.21
CA GLY A 81 7.65 -23.70 -13.26
C GLY A 81 8.92 -23.27 -12.55
N ILE A 82 9.11 -23.78 -11.33
CA ILE A 82 10.30 -23.54 -10.50
C ILE A 82 10.99 -24.89 -10.26
N LYS A 83 12.29 -24.97 -10.55
CA LYS A 83 13.13 -26.13 -10.26
C LYS A 83 13.10 -26.44 -8.76
N GLY A 84 12.85 -27.70 -8.42
CA GLY A 84 12.72 -28.16 -7.03
C GLY A 84 11.30 -28.06 -6.46
N LEU A 85 10.36 -27.44 -7.17
CA LEU A 85 8.97 -27.32 -6.74
C LEU A 85 8.03 -28.05 -7.71
N SER A 86 7.16 -28.92 -7.18
CA SER A 86 6.22 -29.63 -8.05
C SER A 86 5.18 -28.66 -8.65
N PRO A 87 4.74 -28.87 -9.91
CA PRO A 87 3.74 -27.99 -10.53
C PRO A 87 2.43 -27.91 -9.74
N SER A 88 2.02 -29.01 -9.09
CA SER A 88 0.83 -29.02 -8.22
C SER A 88 1.01 -28.13 -7.00
N ARG A 89 2.22 -28.07 -6.43
CA ARG A 89 2.51 -27.26 -5.25
C ARG A 89 2.59 -25.77 -5.61
N LEU A 90 3.24 -25.43 -6.72
CA LEU A 90 3.25 -24.07 -7.26
C LEU A 90 1.82 -23.54 -7.52
N ARG A 91 0.94 -24.37 -8.08
CA ARG A 91 -0.48 -23.99 -8.26
C ARG A 91 -1.19 -23.68 -6.94
N LYS A 92 -0.89 -24.42 -5.87
CA LYS A 92 -1.47 -24.15 -4.55
C LYS A 92 -1.01 -22.81 -3.98
N PHE A 93 0.28 -22.45 -4.13
CA PHE A 93 0.78 -21.13 -3.74
C PHE A 93 0.02 -20.01 -4.44
N ILE A 94 -0.09 -20.10 -5.77
CA ILE A 94 -0.82 -19.14 -6.60
C ILE A 94 -2.29 -19.08 -6.18
N GLN A 95 -2.91 -20.22 -5.87
CA GLN A 95 -4.30 -20.28 -5.45
C GLN A 95 -4.53 -19.53 -4.12
N VAL A 96 -3.69 -19.76 -3.11
CA VAL A 96 -3.78 -19.03 -1.82
C VAL A 96 -3.65 -17.53 -2.05
N ALA A 97 -2.65 -17.10 -2.83
CA ALA A 97 -2.45 -15.70 -3.15
C ALA A 97 -3.69 -15.07 -3.82
N LYS A 98 -4.30 -15.77 -4.79
CA LYS A 98 -5.45 -15.25 -5.54
C LYS A 98 -6.77 -15.28 -4.77
N GLU A 99 -7.01 -16.34 -4.00
CA GLU A 99 -8.30 -16.56 -3.36
C GLU A 99 -8.38 -15.87 -1.99
N ARG A 100 -7.27 -15.85 -1.23
CA ARG A 100 -7.26 -15.35 0.15
C ARG A 100 -6.70 -13.94 0.28
N LEU A 101 -5.72 -13.56 -0.55
CA LEU A 101 -5.03 -12.27 -0.39
C LEU A 101 -5.47 -11.22 -1.41
N LEU A 102 -5.49 -11.56 -2.70
CA LEU A 102 -5.82 -10.60 -3.78
C LEU A 102 -7.13 -9.80 -3.59
N PRO A 103 -8.20 -10.30 -2.91
CA PRO A 103 -9.39 -9.49 -2.63
C PRO A 103 -9.16 -8.29 -1.69
N VAL A 104 -8.13 -8.34 -0.86
CA VAL A 104 -7.87 -7.37 0.23
C VAL A 104 -6.46 -6.78 0.20
N PHE A 105 -5.53 -7.41 -0.50
CA PHE A 105 -4.14 -7.02 -0.67
C PHE A 105 -3.80 -6.77 -2.13
N ASP A 106 -2.96 -5.77 -2.37
CA ASP A 106 -2.27 -5.68 -3.65
C ASP A 106 -1.13 -6.71 -3.67
N ILE A 107 -1.05 -7.48 -4.76
CA ILE A 107 0.09 -8.36 -5.01
C ILE A 107 0.94 -7.72 -6.09
N SER A 108 2.14 -7.30 -5.73
CA SER A 108 3.08 -6.64 -6.63
C SER A 108 4.26 -7.55 -6.95
N PRO A 109 4.87 -7.44 -8.14
CA PRO A 109 6.20 -8.00 -8.31
C PRO A 109 7.17 -7.22 -7.43
N GLU A 110 8.22 -7.89 -6.98
CA GLU A 110 9.43 -7.21 -6.52
C GLU A 110 10.41 -7.11 -7.69
N VAL A 111 9.96 -6.29 -8.64
CA VAL A 111 10.46 -6.17 -10.01
C VAL A 111 10.52 -7.49 -10.78
N LEU A 112 11.60 -8.28 -10.69
CA LEU A 112 11.73 -9.53 -11.45
C LEU A 112 12.41 -10.66 -10.66
N THR A 113 13.66 -10.49 -10.25
CA THR A 113 14.43 -11.56 -9.59
C THR A 113 14.73 -11.28 -8.12
N HIS A 114 14.69 -10.01 -7.71
CA HIS A 114 15.07 -9.51 -6.38
C HIS A 114 16.49 -9.95 -5.95
N THR A 115 17.33 -10.38 -6.88
CA THR A 115 18.66 -10.95 -6.58
C THR A 115 19.69 -10.39 -7.54
N GLN A 116 19.80 -10.98 -8.73
CA GLN A 116 20.71 -10.57 -9.80
C GLN A 116 19.93 -10.17 -11.04
N ALA A 117 20.40 -9.14 -11.73
CA ALA A 117 19.74 -8.65 -12.93
C ALA A 117 19.67 -9.75 -14.00
N LEU A 118 18.58 -9.79 -14.76
CA LEU A 118 18.39 -10.72 -15.86
C LEU A 118 18.57 -10.01 -17.21
N ASP A 119 19.45 -10.50 -18.06
CA ASP A 119 19.42 -10.10 -19.47
C ASP A 119 18.18 -10.74 -20.13
N LEU A 120 17.18 -9.92 -20.46
CA LEU A 120 15.92 -10.38 -21.04
C LEU A 120 16.07 -11.03 -22.42
N LYS A 121 17.14 -10.71 -23.17
CA LYS A 121 17.37 -11.25 -24.52
C LYS A 121 18.00 -12.63 -24.45
N THR A 122 18.95 -12.81 -23.54
CA THR A 122 19.69 -14.08 -23.42
C THR A 122 19.14 -15.00 -22.32
N GLU A 123 18.23 -14.50 -21.48
CA GLU A 123 17.72 -15.13 -20.25
C GLU A 123 18.85 -15.58 -19.30
N ARG A 124 19.97 -14.85 -19.32
CA ARG A 124 21.12 -15.09 -18.43
C ARG A 124 21.12 -14.09 -17.29
N LEU A 125 21.37 -14.58 -16.09
CA LEU A 125 21.61 -13.74 -14.92
C LEU A 125 22.97 -13.08 -15.03
N LEU A 126 23.01 -11.78 -14.77
CA LEU A 126 24.22 -10.97 -14.78
C LEU A 126 24.97 -11.12 -13.44
N PRO A 127 26.31 -10.99 -13.43
CA PRO A 127 27.10 -10.96 -12.20
C PRO A 127 26.98 -9.62 -11.45
N GLU A 128 25.78 -9.04 -11.42
CA GLU A 128 25.43 -7.78 -10.77
C GLU A 128 24.05 -7.92 -10.12
N SER A 129 23.84 -7.29 -8.95
CA SER A 129 22.53 -7.30 -8.31
C SER A 129 21.50 -6.51 -9.12
N GLU A 130 20.24 -6.93 -9.03
CA GLU A 130 19.14 -6.29 -9.76
C GLU A 130 19.02 -4.80 -9.43
N TRP A 131 19.14 -4.43 -8.15
CA TRP A 131 19.09 -3.03 -7.73
C TRP A 131 20.32 -2.23 -8.14
N SER A 132 21.53 -2.78 -8.14
CA SER A 132 22.73 -2.07 -8.63
C SER A 132 22.59 -1.78 -10.12
N TRP A 133 22.27 -2.81 -10.88
CA TRP A 133 22.07 -2.75 -12.32
C TRP A 133 21.05 -1.70 -12.71
N SER A 134 19.91 -1.66 -12.01
CA SER A 134 18.80 -0.75 -12.31
C SER A 134 19.17 0.73 -12.22
N ASN A 135 20.18 1.10 -11.42
CA ASN A 135 20.47 2.51 -11.12
C ASN A 135 21.22 3.26 -12.23
N TRP A 136 21.59 2.58 -13.31
CA TRP A 136 22.29 3.18 -14.45
C TRP A 136 21.66 2.82 -15.80
N GLN A 137 20.46 2.24 -15.79
CA GLN A 137 19.70 1.94 -17.01
C GLN A 137 18.93 3.15 -17.56
N ASP A 138 18.50 3.06 -18.80
CA ASP A 138 17.56 4.00 -19.41
C ASP A 138 16.08 3.61 -19.19
N GLU A 139 15.18 4.52 -19.57
CA GLU A 139 13.73 4.33 -19.40
C GLU A 139 13.19 3.14 -20.20
N GLU A 140 13.67 2.92 -21.42
CA GLU A 140 13.23 1.81 -22.29
C GLU A 140 13.61 0.46 -21.67
N THR A 141 14.87 0.32 -21.26
CA THR A 141 15.38 -0.91 -20.61
C THR A 141 14.63 -1.19 -19.32
N LEU A 142 14.41 -0.18 -18.46
CA LEU A 142 13.62 -0.35 -17.24
C LEU A 142 12.16 -0.71 -17.54
N THR A 143 11.57 -0.13 -18.59
CA THR A 143 10.18 -0.41 -18.99
C THR A 143 10.04 -1.88 -19.35
N GLU A 144 10.89 -2.39 -20.24
CA GLU A 144 10.87 -3.80 -20.64
C GLU A 144 11.10 -4.75 -19.43
N TYR A 145 12.02 -4.37 -18.55
CA TYR A 145 12.36 -5.15 -17.35
C TYR A 145 11.21 -5.25 -16.35
N ILE A 146 10.57 -4.12 -16.04
CA ILE A 146 9.39 -4.07 -15.18
C ILE A 146 8.21 -4.78 -15.84
N ALA A 147 8.00 -4.56 -17.15
CA ALA A 147 6.95 -5.22 -17.92
C ALA A 147 7.06 -6.74 -17.84
N ARG A 148 8.27 -7.31 -17.95
CA ARG A 148 8.48 -8.77 -17.81
C ARG A 148 7.99 -9.30 -16.47
N GLY A 149 8.25 -8.59 -15.37
CA GLY A 149 7.74 -8.97 -14.04
C GLY A 149 6.21 -8.96 -13.98
N LEU A 150 5.60 -7.88 -14.49
CA LEU A 150 4.14 -7.73 -14.55
C LEU A 150 3.49 -8.81 -15.43
N GLU A 151 4.10 -9.15 -16.58
CA GLU A 151 3.62 -10.18 -17.50
C GLU A 151 3.57 -11.56 -16.83
N ILE A 152 4.62 -11.91 -16.07
CA ILE A 152 4.69 -13.20 -15.36
C ILE A 152 3.57 -13.29 -14.31
N LEU A 153 3.32 -12.23 -13.53
CA LEU A 153 2.21 -12.22 -12.57
C LEU A 153 0.86 -12.29 -13.29
N LYS A 154 0.71 -11.55 -14.39
CA LYS A 154 -0.52 -11.57 -15.21
C LYS A 154 -0.79 -12.97 -15.76
N ALA A 155 0.25 -13.70 -16.18
CA ALA A 155 0.14 -15.07 -16.71
C ALA A 155 -0.40 -16.07 -15.68
N VAL A 156 -0.15 -15.87 -14.38
CA VAL A 156 -0.76 -16.68 -13.30
C VAL A 156 -2.12 -16.13 -12.82
N GLY A 157 -2.61 -15.07 -13.45
CA GLY A 157 -3.89 -14.44 -13.18
C GLY A 157 -3.84 -13.47 -12.00
N ILE A 158 -2.70 -12.83 -11.76
CA ILE A 158 -2.52 -11.75 -10.79
C ILE A 158 -2.23 -10.46 -11.57
N MET A 159 -3.20 -9.55 -11.61
CA MET A 159 -3.03 -8.24 -12.26
C MET A 159 -2.44 -7.25 -11.26
N ALA A 160 -1.11 -7.16 -11.21
CA ALA A 160 -0.42 -6.24 -10.30
C ALA A 160 -0.67 -4.77 -10.66
N ASN A 161 -1.02 -3.95 -9.67
CA ASN A 161 -1.36 -2.53 -9.86
C ASN A 161 -0.30 -1.55 -9.28
N GLY A 162 0.84 -2.10 -8.87
CA GLY A 162 2.02 -1.38 -8.42
C GLY A 162 3.25 -2.29 -8.42
N VAL A 163 4.41 -1.73 -8.07
CA VAL A 163 5.70 -2.42 -8.08
C VAL A 163 6.41 -2.20 -6.75
N THR A 164 7.02 -3.25 -6.21
CA THR A 164 7.94 -3.12 -5.08
C THR A 164 9.35 -2.94 -5.61
N SER A 165 10.00 -1.85 -5.23
CA SER A 165 11.41 -1.61 -5.55
C SER A 165 12.27 -2.37 -4.55
N GLY A 166 12.76 -3.55 -4.94
CA GLY A 166 13.66 -4.33 -4.08
C GLY A 166 14.95 -3.58 -3.77
N CYS A 167 15.29 -3.47 -2.48
CA CYS A 167 16.45 -2.70 -2.01
C CYS A 167 16.43 -1.26 -2.56
N ASP A 168 17.43 -0.86 -3.35
CA ASP A 168 17.55 0.48 -3.94
C ASP A 168 17.22 0.49 -5.45
N PHE A 169 16.30 -0.36 -5.91
CA PHE A 169 15.96 -0.46 -7.34
C PHE A 169 15.46 0.88 -7.90
N GLY A 170 16.19 1.40 -8.90
CA GLY A 170 15.87 2.65 -9.60
C GLY A 170 16.02 3.92 -8.74
N ARG A 171 16.63 3.84 -7.55
CA ARG A 171 16.74 4.96 -6.60
C ARG A 171 17.51 6.16 -7.14
N GLU A 172 18.66 5.92 -7.76
CA GLU A 172 19.54 6.98 -8.28
C GLU A 172 18.97 7.66 -9.53
N ILE A 173 17.99 7.02 -10.17
CA ILE A 173 17.30 7.49 -11.38
C ILE A 173 15.78 7.47 -11.21
N GLU A 174 15.29 7.79 -10.01
CA GLU A 174 13.88 7.62 -9.63
C GLU A 174 12.89 8.28 -10.61
N GLY A 175 13.25 9.43 -11.19
CA GLY A 175 12.43 10.08 -12.22
C GLY A 175 12.28 9.29 -13.52
N LEU A 176 13.30 8.51 -13.93
CA LEU A 176 13.21 7.58 -15.07
C LEU A 176 12.41 6.34 -14.66
N TYR A 177 12.70 5.79 -13.48
CA TYR A 177 12.01 4.63 -12.93
C TYR A 177 10.49 4.85 -12.82
N VAL A 178 10.05 6.01 -12.32
CA VAL A 178 8.64 6.41 -12.23
C VAL A 178 7.96 6.38 -13.60
N ARG A 179 8.62 6.89 -14.65
CA ARG A 179 8.05 6.89 -16.00
C ARG A 179 8.04 5.49 -16.62
N ALA A 180 9.13 4.75 -16.49
CA ALA A 180 9.25 3.39 -16.97
C ALA A 180 8.16 2.47 -16.38
N MET A 181 7.92 2.57 -15.07
CA MET A 181 6.86 1.82 -14.40
C MET A 181 5.46 2.18 -14.93
N LEU A 182 5.17 3.47 -15.14
CA LEU A 182 3.87 3.89 -15.69
C LEU A 182 3.65 3.33 -17.10
N ILE A 183 4.67 3.40 -17.95
CA ILE A 183 4.61 2.85 -19.32
C ILE A 183 4.37 1.35 -19.25
N ALA A 184 5.18 0.61 -18.48
CA ALA A 184 5.04 -0.84 -18.33
C ALA A 184 3.65 -1.24 -17.80
N GLN A 185 3.11 -0.52 -16.81
CA GLN A 185 1.77 -0.80 -16.27
C GLN A 185 0.65 -0.55 -17.28
N LYS A 186 0.78 0.49 -18.10
CA LYS A 186 -0.19 0.77 -19.17
C LYS A 186 -0.12 -0.29 -20.26
N GLU A 187 1.07 -0.70 -20.68
CA GLU A 187 1.26 -1.69 -21.73
C GLU A 187 0.80 -3.08 -21.30
N VAL A 188 1.17 -3.51 -20.09
CA VAL A 188 0.86 -4.87 -19.61
C VAL A 188 -0.55 -4.96 -19.03
N ASN A 189 -0.96 -4.01 -18.17
CA ASN A 189 -2.20 -4.13 -17.39
C ASN A 189 -3.26 -3.09 -17.74
N ASN A 190 -2.97 -2.11 -18.61
CA ASN A 190 -3.84 -0.96 -18.88
C ASN A 190 -4.22 -0.19 -17.59
N ILE A 191 -3.23 -0.03 -16.70
CA ILE A 191 -3.38 0.69 -15.42
C ILE A 191 -2.67 2.05 -15.52
N PRO A 192 -3.40 3.17 -15.61
CA PRO A 192 -2.80 4.50 -15.73
C PRO A 192 -2.51 5.17 -14.37
N LEU A 193 -3.06 4.63 -13.27
CA LEU A 193 -2.76 5.05 -11.91
C LEU A 193 -2.10 3.88 -11.19
N THR A 194 -0.80 3.99 -10.94
CA THR A 194 0.01 2.95 -10.30
C THR A 194 0.72 3.51 -9.07
N TRP A 195 1.37 2.63 -8.32
CA TRP A 195 2.15 2.98 -7.14
C TRP A 195 3.44 2.18 -7.06
N TYR A 196 4.36 2.66 -6.23
CA TYR A 196 5.56 1.91 -5.88
C TYR A 196 5.94 2.11 -4.41
N PHE A 197 6.67 1.14 -3.87
CA PHE A 197 7.31 1.23 -2.55
C PHE A 197 8.83 1.19 -2.74
N LEU A 198 9.53 2.19 -2.20
CA LEU A 198 11.00 2.33 -2.25
C LEU A 198 11.55 2.99 -0.97
N HIS A 199 10.80 3.94 -0.38
CA HIS A 199 11.31 4.79 0.68
C HIS A 199 10.77 4.43 2.07
N GLU A 200 11.63 4.58 3.07
CA GLU A 200 11.27 4.59 4.48
C GLU A 200 11.60 5.94 5.15
N GLU A 201 10.76 6.35 6.09
CA GLU A 201 10.92 7.58 6.89
C GLU A 201 10.69 7.32 8.39
N PRO A 202 11.61 6.63 9.07
CA PRO A 202 11.43 6.24 10.46
C PRO A 202 11.59 7.37 11.49
N GLU A 203 12.35 8.43 11.17
CA GLU A 203 12.92 9.36 12.17
C GLU A 203 12.49 10.84 12.04
N ARG A 204 11.35 11.15 11.39
CA ARG A 204 10.80 12.52 11.25
C ARG A 204 11.71 13.49 10.46
N ARG A 205 11.93 13.22 9.17
CA ARG A 205 12.39 14.28 8.25
C ARG A 205 11.25 15.21 7.80
N HIS A 206 10.01 14.71 7.83
CA HIS A 206 8.82 15.45 7.39
C HIS A 206 7.75 15.54 8.49
N TRP A 207 6.94 16.61 8.43
CA TRP A 207 5.84 16.89 9.38
C TRP A 207 4.69 15.88 9.27
N SER A 208 4.57 15.19 8.14
CA SER A 208 3.69 14.04 7.95
C SER A 208 4.35 13.04 7.00
N VAL A 209 4.12 11.75 7.25
CA VAL A 209 4.53 10.67 6.33
C VAL A 209 3.29 10.23 5.57
N ASN A 210 3.16 10.71 4.34
CA ASN A 210 1.99 10.49 3.50
C ASN A 210 2.45 10.05 2.10
N PRO A 211 1.64 9.27 1.36
CA PRO A 211 1.90 8.98 -0.04
C PRO A 211 2.22 10.24 -0.85
N SER A 212 3.26 10.16 -1.68
CA SER A 212 3.75 11.26 -2.50
C SER A 212 3.38 11.02 -3.96
N VAL A 213 2.72 11.99 -4.60
CA VAL A 213 2.39 11.92 -6.04
C VAL A 213 3.61 12.38 -6.82
N GLN A 214 4.28 11.45 -7.49
CA GLN A 214 5.55 11.64 -8.18
C GLN A 214 5.35 11.99 -9.66
N TYR A 215 4.24 11.54 -10.23
CA TYR A 215 3.80 11.90 -11.57
C TYR A 215 2.29 12.12 -11.56
N LEU A 216 1.82 13.15 -12.28
CA LEU A 216 0.40 13.44 -12.46
C LEU A 216 0.18 14.11 -13.82
N ASP A 217 -0.63 13.49 -14.67
CA ASP A 217 -1.18 14.07 -15.89
C ASP A 217 -2.72 14.02 -15.77
N ARG A 218 -3.34 15.19 -15.56
CA ARG A 218 -4.80 15.29 -15.39
C ARG A 218 -5.56 15.01 -16.68
N GLU A 219 -4.98 15.34 -17.84
CA GLU A 219 -5.67 15.19 -19.13
C GLU A 219 -5.72 13.72 -19.55
N LYS A 220 -4.64 12.99 -19.33
CA LYS A 220 -4.55 11.55 -19.61
C LYS A 220 -5.08 10.67 -18.48
N ALA A 221 -5.41 11.26 -17.34
CA ALA A 221 -5.76 10.55 -16.12
C ALA A 221 -4.68 9.53 -15.71
N GLU A 222 -3.43 9.99 -15.68
CA GLU A 222 -2.27 9.19 -15.30
C GLU A 222 -1.64 9.70 -14.01
N ALA A 223 -1.25 8.77 -13.13
CA ALA A 223 -0.50 9.12 -11.92
C ALA A 223 0.39 7.98 -11.45
N VAL A 224 1.48 8.38 -10.78
CA VAL A 224 2.36 7.46 -10.06
C VAL A 224 2.52 7.97 -8.64
N VAL A 225 2.24 7.11 -7.67
CA VAL A 225 2.32 7.46 -6.24
C VAL A 225 3.36 6.61 -5.52
N SER A 226 4.28 7.28 -4.84
CA SER A 226 5.21 6.65 -3.90
C SER A 226 4.48 6.39 -2.59
N ILE A 227 4.43 5.12 -2.19
CA ILE A 227 3.99 4.69 -0.87
C ILE A 227 5.25 4.64 0.00
N VAL A 228 5.22 5.33 1.13
CA VAL A 228 6.39 5.51 2.00
C VAL A 228 6.12 4.85 3.33
N SER A 229 7.01 3.96 3.78
CA SER A 229 6.89 3.37 5.12
C SER A 229 7.28 4.41 6.17
N GLY A 230 6.36 4.72 7.09
CA GLY A 230 6.65 5.59 8.23
C GLY A 230 7.34 4.89 9.39
N CYS A 231 7.46 3.56 9.37
CA CYS A 231 8.09 2.78 10.43
C CYS A 231 9.39 2.13 9.94
N ARG A 232 10.36 2.06 10.85
CA ARG A 232 11.50 1.14 10.70
C ARG A 232 11.00 -0.29 10.89
N GLU A 233 11.67 -1.25 10.27
CA GLU A 233 11.43 -2.68 10.52
C GLU A 233 11.99 -3.10 11.89
N TYR A 234 11.23 -2.98 12.97
CA TYR A 234 11.65 -3.43 14.31
C TYR A 234 11.46 -4.94 14.55
N PHE A 235 10.59 -5.61 13.78
CA PHE A 235 10.23 -7.03 13.97
C PHE A 235 11.44 -7.94 14.13
N PHE A 236 12.47 -7.76 13.30
CA PHE A 236 13.70 -8.53 13.35
C PHE A 236 14.74 -7.97 14.32
N PHE A 237 14.91 -6.65 14.37
CA PHE A 237 15.97 -6.07 15.21
C PHE A 237 15.71 -6.30 16.70
N GLU A 238 14.46 -6.26 17.14
CA GLU A 238 14.11 -6.43 18.55
C GLU A 238 14.08 -7.90 18.97
N SER A 239 13.83 -8.83 18.04
CA SER A 239 13.82 -10.28 18.30
C SER A 239 15.19 -10.94 18.15
N ARG A 240 16.20 -10.21 17.65
CA ARG A 240 17.53 -10.74 17.40
C ARG A 240 18.20 -11.20 18.70
N GLY A 241 18.56 -12.49 18.74
CA GLY A 241 19.28 -13.08 19.86
C GLY A 241 18.40 -13.48 21.04
N TRP A 242 17.08 -13.57 20.84
CA TRP A 242 16.20 -14.17 21.83
C TRP A 242 16.42 -15.69 21.89
N ASP A 243 16.55 -16.21 23.11
CA ASP A 243 16.52 -17.65 23.36
C ASP A 243 15.08 -18.17 23.27
N GLU A 244 14.10 -17.37 23.72
CA GLU A 244 12.66 -17.68 23.68
C GLU A 244 11.79 -16.42 23.50
N ALA A 245 10.65 -16.58 22.83
CA ALA A 245 9.63 -15.55 22.68
C ALA A 245 8.63 -15.56 23.85
N THR A 246 9.06 -15.03 25.00
CA THR A 246 8.16 -14.81 26.14
C THR A 246 7.16 -13.69 25.86
N PRO A 247 5.98 -13.68 26.51
CA PRO A 247 5.03 -12.57 26.40
C PRO A 247 5.65 -11.20 26.72
N GLU A 248 6.58 -11.14 27.67
CA GLU A 248 7.28 -9.90 28.05
C GLU A 248 8.18 -9.39 26.92
N ASN A 249 8.98 -10.28 26.30
CA ASN A 249 9.84 -9.94 25.19
C ASN A 249 9.03 -9.45 23.98
N ILE A 250 7.95 -10.17 23.62
CA ILE A 250 7.04 -9.78 22.54
C ILE A 250 6.42 -8.41 22.82
N SER A 251 5.94 -8.19 24.05
CA SER A 251 5.36 -6.90 24.43
C SER A 251 6.37 -5.76 24.29
N LYS A 252 7.59 -5.94 24.81
CA LYS A 252 8.65 -4.93 24.77
C LYS A 252 9.10 -4.60 23.34
N ALA A 253 9.19 -5.61 22.47
CA ALA A 253 9.46 -5.39 21.05
C ALA A 253 8.31 -4.63 20.38
N THR A 254 7.06 -4.99 20.73
CA THR A 254 5.87 -4.34 20.18
C THR A 254 5.76 -2.87 20.59
N ASP A 255 6.23 -2.48 21.78
CA ASP A 255 6.22 -1.09 22.25
C ASP A 255 6.96 -0.11 21.30
N LYS A 256 7.88 -0.59 20.46
CA LYS A 256 8.51 0.22 19.41
C LYS A 256 7.50 0.69 18.35
N TYR A 257 6.54 -0.16 18.01
CA TYR A 257 5.44 0.16 17.11
C TYR A 257 4.31 0.85 17.86
N LEU A 258 3.76 0.19 18.89
CA LEU A 258 2.61 0.67 19.64
C LEU A 258 2.61 0.07 21.04
N THR A 259 2.60 0.91 22.08
CA THR A 259 2.44 0.44 23.47
C THR A 259 1.04 -0.11 23.72
N ALA A 260 0.88 -0.96 24.74
CA ALA A 260 -0.40 -1.59 25.08
C ALA A 260 -1.52 -0.58 25.42
N ASP A 261 -1.17 0.62 25.88
CA ASP A 261 -2.10 1.73 26.16
C ASP A 261 -2.33 2.66 24.95
N GLY A 262 -1.67 2.39 23.82
CA GLY A 262 -1.74 3.17 22.59
C GLY A 262 -1.09 4.56 22.65
N GLN A 263 -0.38 4.91 23.73
CA GLN A 263 0.14 6.27 23.93
C GLN A 263 1.52 6.52 23.30
N ALA A 264 2.31 5.47 23.07
CA ALA A 264 3.67 5.57 22.56
C ALA A 264 3.97 4.53 21.47
N GLY A 265 5.19 4.62 20.93
CA GLY A 265 5.61 3.89 19.72
C GLY A 265 5.47 4.72 18.45
N ARG A 266 5.97 4.19 17.32
CA ARG A 266 5.94 4.92 16.04
C ARG A 266 4.53 5.05 15.45
N ILE A 267 3.69 4.03 15.60
CA ILE A 267 2.29 4.05 15.14
C ILE A 267 1.50 5.11 15.90
N ALA A 268 1.63 5.21 17.23
CA ALA A 268 0.96 6.24 18.03
C ALA A 268 1.34 7.66 17.57
N LYS A 269 2.63 7.90 17.26
CA LYS A 269 3.10 9.18 16.74
C LYS A 269 2.45 9.52 15.40
N LEU A 270 2.46 8.58 14.44
CA LEU A 270 1.86 8.78 13.12
C LEU A 270 0.34 9.02 13.20
N PHE A 271 -0.34 8.28 14.08
CA PHE A 271 -1.76 8.43 14.36
C PHE A 271 -2.08 9.84 14.90
N ASN A 272 -1.35 10.29 15.91
CA ASN A 272 -1.53 11.62 16.51
C ASN A 272 -1.20 12.75 15.52
N ASP A 273 -0.22 12.53 14.63
CA ASP A 273 0.16 13.46 13.56
C ASP A 273 -0.82 13.41 12.36
N ARG A 274 -1.92 12.62 12.42
CA ARG A 274 -2.89 12.39 11.32
C ARG A 274 -2.21 12.00 9.99
N SER A 275 -1.11 11.27 10.08
CA SER A 275 -0.33 10.78 8.93
C SER A 275 -0.76 9.36 8.55
N CYS A 276 -0.60 8.99 7.28
CA CYS A 276 -0.77 7.59 6.88
C CYS A 276 0.19 6.68 7.66
N ILE A 277 -0.34 5.60 8.24
CA ILE A 277 0.42 4.63 9.00
C ILE A 277 0.80 3.49 8.05
N VAL A 278 1.91 3.66 7.35
CA VAL A 278 2.49 2.57 6.55
C VAL A 278 3.65 1.96 7.33
N PHE A 279 3.65 0.64 7.47
CA PHE A 279 4.75 -0.11 8.06
C PHE A 279 5.01 -1.38 7.26
N HIS A 280 6.25 -1.86 7.33
CA HIS A 280 6.69 -2.96 6.49
C HIS A 280 7.45 -4.02 7.29
N SER A 281 7.52 -5.21 6.72
CA SER A 281 8.50 -6.23 7.08
C SER A 281 8.79 -7.13 5.88
N HIS A 282 9.80 -7.99 5.99
CA HIS A 282 10.13 -8.97 4.97
C HIS A 282 9.77 -10.39 5.45
N PHE A 283 9.44 -11.27 4.51
CA PHE A 283 9.08 -12.66 4.80
C PHE A 283 10.06 -13.35 5.76
N GLN A 284 11.36 -13.31 5.48
CA GLN A 284 12.41 -13.95 6.27
C GLN A 284 12.61 -13.31 7.66
N ARG A 285 12.05 -12.12 7.89
CA ARG A 285 12.10 -11.40 9.17
C ARG A 285 10.89 -11.71 10.04
N LEU A 286 9.74 -11.96 9.42
CA LEU A 286 8.55 -12.46 10.10
C LEU A 286 8.67 -13.95 10.41
N TYR A 287 9.15 -14.72 9.44
CA TYR A 287 9.23 -16.18 9.46
C TYR A 287 10.68 -16.62 9.24
N GLY A 288 11.45 -16.61 10.33
CA GLY A 288 12.85 -17.03 10.35
C GLY A 288 13.01 -18.52 10.04
N ALA A 289 14.24 -18.94 9.75
CA ALA A 289 14.53 -20.35 9.45
C ALA A 289 14.28 -21.28 10.65
N ASN A 290 14.45 -20.77 11.86
CA ASN A 290 14.34 -21.55 13.10
C ASN A 290 13.29 -20.99 14.08
N ASP A 291 12.72 -19.83 13.79
CA ASP A 291 11.83 -19.11 14.69
C ASP A 291 10.76 -18.32 13.92
N ARG A 292 9.70 -17.94 14.62
CA ARG A 292 8.59 -17.13 14.09
C ARG A 292 8.38 -15.86 14.92
N TYR A 293 9.44 -15.35 15.54
CA TYR A 293 9.33 -14.30 16.54
C TYR A 293 8.82 -12.99 15.94
N GLY A 294 9.29 -12.63 14.75
CA GLY A 294 8.77 -11.48 14.00
C GLY A 294 7.27 -11.59 13.71
N PHE A 295 6.79 -12.78 13.35
CA PHE A 295 5.37 -13.06 13.13
C PHE A 295 4.53 -12.95 14.42
N MET A 296 5.08 -13.40 15.56
CA MET A 296 4.43 -13.22 16.87
C MET A 296 4.33 -11.75 17.26
N ILE A 297 5.37 -10.95 17.00
CA ILE A 297 5.34 -9.49 17.21
C ILE A 297 4.32 -8.84 16.27
N LEU A 298 4.25 -9.24 14.99
CA LEU A 298 3.22 -8.75 14.07
C LEU A 298 1.82 -9.01 14.60
N LYS A 299 1.54 -10.22 15.09
CA LYS A 299 0.25 -10.57 15.68
C LYS A 299 -0.10 -9.66 16.88
N GLU A 300 0.86 -9.37 17.74
CA GLU A 300 0.66 -8.47 18.89
C GLU A 300 0.49 -7.00 18.45
N VAL A 301 1.22 -6.52 17.43
CA VAL A 301 1.01 -5.20 16.82
C VAL A 301 -0.43 -5.06 16.30
N LEU A 302 -0.90 -6.05 15.54
CA LEU A 302 -2.26 -6.06 14.99
C LEU A 302 -3.32 -6.09 16.10
N HIS A 303 -3.10 -6.91 17.12
CA HIS A 303 -3.95 -6.95 18.30
C HIS A 303 -4.06 -5.57 18.98
N ARG A 304 -2.92 -4.89 19.21
CA ARG A 304 -2.93 -3.57 19.84
C ARG A 304 -3.60 -2.51 18.97
N ILE A 305 -3.37 -2.51 17.65
CA ILE A 305 -4.03 -1.57 16.73
C ILE A 305 -5.55 -1.73 16.85
N ASP A 306 -6.06 -2.95 16.78
CA ASP A 306 -7.48 -3.26 16.92
C ASP A 306 -8.05 -2.77 18.25
N GLN A 307 -7.36 -3.07 19.36
CA GLN A 307 -7.84 -2.73 20.70
C GLN A 307 -7.78 -1.23 21.02
N VAL A 308 -6.68 -0.56 20.67
CA VAL A 308 -6.45 0.82 21.13
C VAL A 308 -6.79 1.85 20.08
N LEU A 309 -6.63 1.57 18.78
CA LEU A 309 -6.98 2.52 17.71
C LEU A 309 -8.37 2.24 17.14
N GLY A 310 -8.71 0.95 16.98
CA GLY A 310 -10.04 0.48 16.59
C GLY A 310 -10.55 1.17 15.32
N ASP A 311 -11.77 1.68 15.39
CA ASP A 311 -12.46 2.29 14.26
C ASP A 311 -11.89 3.65 13.82
N ARG A 312 -10.93 4.22 14.55
CA ARG A 312 -10.28 5.50 14.22
C ARG A 312 -9.22 5.36 13.13
N VAL A 313 -8.83 4.12 12.81
CA VAL A 313 -8.00 3.80 11.64
C VAL A 313 -8.82 3.12 10.55
N ILE A 314 -8.30 3.13 9.32
CA ILE A 314 -8.89 2.40 8.20
C ILE A 314 -7.80 1.69 7.40
N TRP A 315 -7.89 0.35 7.34
CA TRP A 315 -7.00 -0.45 6.53
C TRP A 315 -7.23 -0.15 5.04
N MET A 316 -6.16 0.15 4.31
CA MET A 316 -6.19 0.42 2.88
C MET A 316 -5.02 -0.26 2.18
N ALA A 317 -5.29 -0.88 1.04
CA ALA A 317 -4.22 -1.37 0.16
C ALA A 317 -3.48 -0.17 -0.48
N PRO A 318 -2.21 -0.32 -0.87
CA PRO A 318 -1.43 0.71 -1.56
C PRO A 318 -2.12 1.37 -2.75
N SER A 319 -2.85 0.62 -3.57
CA SER A 319 -3.61 1.11 -4.72
C SER A 319 -4.76 2.04 -4.31
N ALA A 320 -5.40 1.77 -3.18
CA ALA A 320 -6.44 2.64 -2.61
C ALA A 320 -5.82 3.91 -2.04
N LEU A 321 -4.67 3.82 -1.36
CA LEU A 321 -3.91 4.99 -0.92
C LEU A 321 -3.46 5.84 -2.11
N ALA A 322 -2.86 5.23 -3.13
CA ALA A 322 -2.41 5.89 -4.34
C ALA A 322 -3.56 6.66 -5.02
N ARG A 323 -4.71 6.00 -5.17
CA ARG A 323 -5.92 6.61 -5.72
C ARG A 323 -6.36 7.80 -4.89
N TYR A 324 -6.45 7.66 -3.56
CA TYR A 324 -6.92 8.72 -2.69
C TYR A 324 -6.01 9.95 -2.76
N TRP A 325 -4.70 9.79 -2.66
CA TRP A 325 -3.75 10.90 -2.69
C TRP A 325 -3.58 11.53 -4.08
N ALA A 326 -3.59 10.74 -5.15
CA ALA A 326 -3.63 11.26 -6.51
C ALA A 326 -4.88 12.12 -6.72
N THR A 327 -6.02 11.64 -6.24
CA THR A 327 -7.30 12.37 -6.28
C THR A 327 -7.24 13.66 -5.47
N MET A 328 -6.72 13.65 -4.24
CA MET A 328 -6.52 14.85 -3.42
C MET A 328 -5.68 15.93 -4.13
N LYS A 329 -4.70 15.54 -4.94
CA LYS A 329 -3.83 16.45 -5.70
C LYS A 329 -4.44 16.89 -7.04
N ALA A 330 -5.32 16.08 -7.61
CA ALA A 330 -5.81 16.27 -8.96
C ALA A 330 -7.17 16.96 -9.04
N TYR A 331 -8.01 16.84 -8.02
CA TYR A 331 -9.39 17.34 -8.09
C TYR A 331 -9.46 18.87 -8.21
N GLU A 332 -10.50 19.33 -8.89
CA GLU A 332 -10.90 20.73 -8.99
C GLU A 332 -12.31 20.87 -8.44
N VAL A 333 -12.62 22.02 -7.84
CA VAL A 333 -13.96 22.32 -7.32
C VAL A 333 -14.36 23.74 -7.66
N VAL A 334 -15.57 23.89 -8.20
CA VAL A 334 -16.23 25.18 -8.41
C VAL A 334 -17.43 25.28 -7.47
N THR A 335 -17.57 26.42 -6.80
CA THR A 335 -18.68 26.68 -5.88
C THR A 335 -19.66 27.67 -6.51
N GLU A 336 -20.92 27.27 -6.61
CA GLU A 336 -22.01 28.07 -7.14
C GLU A 336 -23.02 28.37 -6.01
N PRO A 337 -23.11 29.62 -5.53
CA PRO A 337 -24.10 29.98 -4.52
C PRO A 337 -25.50 30.08 -5.15
N GLY A 338 -26.51 29.61 -4.43
CA GLY A 338 -27.93 29.81 -4.73
C GLY A 338 -28.68 30.38 -3.53
N GLN A 339 -29.94 30.80 -3.73
CA GLN A 339 -30.81 31.14 -2.60
C GLN A 339 -31.15 29.88 -1.81
N GLY A 340 -30.81 29.85 -0.51
CA GLY A 340 -31.10 28.72 0.39
C GLY A 340 -30.32 27.43 0.10
N GLN A 341 -29.39 27.47 -0.86
CA GLN A 341 -28.57 26.31 -1.22
C GLN A 341 -27.21 26.73 -1.77
N MET A 342 -26.31 25.77 -1.81
CA MET A 342 -25.02 25.90 -2.47
C MET A 342 -24.70 24.63 -3.23
N ARG A 343 -24.17 24.80 -4.43
CA ARG A 343 -23.74 23.70 -5.28
C ARG A 343 -22.22 23.69 -5.41
N LEU A 344 -21.61 22.53 -5.22
CA LEU A 344 -20.18 22.28 -5.41
C LEU A 344 -20.03 21.33 -6.59
N GLN A 345 -19.38 21.77 -7.66
CA GLN A 345 -19.08 20.95 -8.83
C GLN A 345 -17.63 20.51 -8.79
N PHE A 346 -17.41 19.21 -8.67
CA PHE A 346 -16.10 18.58 -8.66
C PHE A 346 -15.74 18.03 -10.04
N ARG A 347 -14.48 18.17 -10.41
CA ARG A 347 -13.86 17.47 -11.54
C ARG A 347 -12.64 16.72 -11.03
N SER A 348 -12.51 15.45 -11.39
CA SER A 348 -11.35 14.64 -11.04
C SER A 348 -11.00 13.72 -12.20
N PRO A 349 -9.71 13.52 -12.53
CA PRO A 349 -9.32 12.48 -13.48
C PRO A 349 -9.53 11.07 -12.93
N PHE A 350 -9.61 10.93 -11.60
CA PHE A 350 -9.73 9.65 -10.92
C PHE A 350 -11.04 9.56 -10.15
N ASP A 351 -11.77 8.47 -10.36
CA ASP A 351 -12.82 8.08 -9.44
C ASP A 351 -12.18 7.66 -8.11
N CYS A 352 -12.76 8.12 -7.00
CA CYS A 352 -12.28 7.87 -5.64
C CYS A 352 -13.47 7.56 -4.70
N PRO A 353 -13.64 6.28 -4.32
CA PRO A 353 -14.61 5.91 -3.29
C PRO A 353 -14.31 6.61 -1.98
N GLU A 354 -15.36 6.92 -1.23
CA GLU A 354 -15.27 7.41 0.16
C GLU A 354 -14.40 8.66 0.34
N PHE A 355 -14.27 9.45 -0.72
CA PHE A 355 -13.56 10.72 -0.74
C PHE A 355 -14.20 11.68 0.25
N THR A 356 -13.37 12.24 1.13
CA THR A 356 -13.84 13.09 2.22
C THR A 356 -13.36 14.51 1.99
N ILE A 357 -14.29 15.45 2.05
CA ILE A 357 -14.01 16.89 1.97
C ILE A 357 -14.44 17.58 3.26
N LYS A 358 -13.76 18.68 3.54
CA LYS A 358 -14.12 19.66 4.55
C LYS A 358 -14.54 20.95 3.85
N ILE A 359 -15.75 21.41 4.14
CA ILE A 359 -16.29 22.69 3.71
C ILE A 359 -16.28 23.62 4.92
N VAL A 360 -15.63 24.77 4.81
CA VAL A 360 -15.61 25.80 5.87
C VAL A 360 -16.51 26.95 5.47
N LEU A 361 -17.55 27.19 6.25
CA LEU A 361 -18.47 28.30 6.08
C LEU A 361 -17.93 29.58 6.77
N SER A 362 -18.35 30.74 6.27
CA SER A 362 -18.05 32.05 6.85
C SER A 362 -18.71 32.25 8.21
N GLU A 363 -19.87 31.63 8.41
CA GLU A 363 -20.63 31.63 9.66
C GLU A 363 -21.36 30.30 9.83
N LYS A 364 -21.85 30.03 11.04
CA LYS A 364 -22.62 28.82 11.29
C LYS A 364 -24.03 28.99 10.72
N VAL A 365 -24.36 28.16 9.72
CA VAL A 365 -25.71 28.02 9.16
C VAL A 365 -26.19 26.61 9.44
N GLU A 366 -27.47 26.43 9.74
CA GLU A 366 -28.06 25.11 9.87
C GLU A 366 -28.11 24.43 8.49
N ILE A 367 -27.73 23.16 8.42
CA ILE A 367 -27.80 22.39 7.18
C ILE A 367 -29.00 21.47 7.27
N SER A 368 -29.97 21.70 6.39
CA SER A 368 -31.18 20.89 6.28
C SER A 368 -30.88 19.58 5.57
N ARG A 369 -30.10 19.63 4.48
CA ARG A 369 -29.82 18.47 3.62
C ARG A 369 -28.48 18.59 2.89
N ILE A 370 -27.82 17.44 2.67
CA ILE A 370 -26.71 17.33 1.71
C ILE A 370 -26.99 16.16 0.76
N SER A 371 -26.79 16.37 -0.53
CA SER A 371 -26.82 15.32 -1.54
C SER A 371 -25.54 15.30 -2.36
N ALA A 372 -25.09 14.10 -2.76
CA ALA A 372 -24.03 13.89 -3.73
C ALA A 372 -24.59 13.16 -4.95
N ASP A 373 -24.39 13.71 -6.14
CA ASP A 373 -24.85 13.14 -7.41
C ASP A 373 -26.35 12.77 -7.40
N GLY A 374 -27.16 13.61 -6.76
CA GLY A 374 -28.60 13.46 -6.63
C GLY A 374 -29.07 12.48 -5.54
N ARG A 375 -28.14 11.88 -4.78
CA ARG A 375 -28.45 11.00 -3.65
C ARG A 375 -28.21 11.71 -2.33
N GLU A 376 -29.19 11.67 -1.46
CA GLU A 376 -29.08 12.24 -0.12
C GLU A 376 -28.08 11.46 0.73
N LEU A 377 -27.22 12.20 1.42
CA LEU A 377 -26.20 11.65 2.31
C LEU A 377 -26.75 11.57 3.74
N ARG A 378 -26.38 10.50 4.44
CA ARG A 378 -26.80 10.29 5.84
C ARG A 378 -26.12 11.30 6.77
N ARG A 379 -26.90 12.02 7.58
CA ARG A 379 -26.35 12.85 8.67
C ARG A 379 -25.92 11.97 9.84
N ILE A 380 -24.68 12.10 10.29
CA ILE A 380 -24.12 11.36 11.43
C ILE A 380 -24.01 12.31 12.63
N PRO A 381 -24.29 11.85 13.88
CA PRO A 381 -24.08 12.64 15.08
C PRO A 381 -22.64 13.12 15.24
N VAL A 382 -22.45 14.30 15.83
CA VAL A 382 -21.11 14.88 16.09
C VAL A 382 -20.35 14.11 17.20
N SER A 383 -21.06 13.33 18.03
CA SER A 383 -20.42 12.42 18.98
C SER A 383 -19.53 11.39 18.30
N ASP A 384 -19.78 11.09 17.02
CA ASP A 384 -18.98 10.18 16.24
C ASP A 384 -17.81 10.96 15.63
N SER A 385 -16.59 10.62 16.04
CA SER A 385 -15.36 11.25 15.54
C SER A 385 -15.05 10.92 14.07
N CYS A 386 -15.73 9.91 13.52
CA CYS A 386 -15.51 9.36 12.18
C CYS A 386 -16.80 9.37 11.36
N LEU A 387 -16.66 9.44 10.04
CA LEU A 387 -17.77 9.30 9.10
C LEU A 387 -17.94 7.84 8.66
N SER A 388 -19.13 7.55 8.17
CA SER A 388 -19.45 6.34 7.42
C SER A 388 -19.51 6.64 5.91
N SER A 389 -19.63 5.62 5.06
CA SER A 389 -19.78 5.83 3.61
C SER A 389 -21.05 6.63 3.31
N GLU A 390 -20.98 7.54 2.34
CA GLU A 390 -22.11 8.38 1.89
C GLU A 390 -22.80 9.13 3.06
N SER A 391 -22.00 9.81 3.87
CA SER A 391 -22.46 10.47 5.08
C SER A 391 -21.77 11.81 5.34
N TRP A 392 -22.36 12.62 6.22
CA TRP A 392 -21.83 13.93 6.59
C TRP A 392 -22.13 14.30 8.04
N ASN A 393 -21.36 15.23 8.59
CA ASN A 393 -21.66 15.90 9.86
C ASN A 393 -21.24 17.37 9.80
N GLN A 394 -21.58 18.13 10.84
CA GLN A 394 -21.23 19.55 10.95
C GLN A 394 -20.74 19.86 12.38
N ILE A 395 -19.58 20.50 12.48
CA ILE A 395 -18.98 20.96 13.73
C ILE A 395 -18.77 22.47 13.62
N GLY A 396 -19.62 23.25 14.29
CA GLY A 396 -19.58 24.71 14.17
C GLY A 396 -19.86 25.17 12.73
N ASN A 397 -18.89 25.85 12.11
CA ASN A 397 -18.94 26.30 10.72
C ASN A 397 -18.28 25.32 9.73
N GLU A 398 -17.87 24.14 10.19
CA GLU A 398 -17.21 23.14 9.37
C GLU A 398 -18.16 21.99 9.04
N ILE A 399 -18.26 21.62 7.77
CA ILE A 399 -19.04 20.47 7.30
C ILE A 399 -18.07 19.45 6.74
N PHE A 400 -18.19 18.21 7.20
CA PHE A 400 -17.42 17.10 6.66
C PHE A 400 -18.34 16.20 5.84
N VAL A 401 -17.96 15.91 4.61
CA VAL A 401 -18.78 15.14 3.67
C VAL A 401 -17.95 14.00 3.10
N CYS A 402 -18.40 12.77 3.31
CA CYS A 402 -17.83 11.56 2.71
C CYS A 402 -18.75 11.05 1.60
N PHE A 403 -18.24 10.97 0.37
CA PHE A 403 -19.00 10.57 -0.81
C PHE A 403 -18.11 9.82 -1.81
N ASN A 404 -18.73 9.17 -2.79
CA ASN A 404 -17.99 8.52 -3.87
C ASN A 404 -17.71 9.55 -4.98
N MET A 405 -16.48 10.08 -5.03
CA MET A 405 -16.13 11.04 -6.07
C MET A 405 -15.97 10.34 -7.42
N ARG A 406 -16.60 10.92 -8.44
CA ARG A 406 -16.53 10.49 -9.82
C ARG A 406 -15.89 11.59 -10.67
N LYS A 407 -15.60 11.27 -11.94
CA LYS A 407 -15.07 12.23 -12.92
C LYS A 407 -15.73 13.62 -12.87
N ASN A 408 -17.06 13.64 -12.77
CA ASN A 408 -17.85 14.83 -12.49
C ASN A 408 -18.81 14.51 -11.35
N SER A 409 -18.55 15.06 -10.17
CA SER A 409 -19.46 14.92 -9.03
C SER A 409 -20.06 16.28 -8.65
N VAL A 410 -21.28 16.25 -8.15
CA VAL A 410 -22.00 17.44 -7.69
C VAL A 410 -22.46 17.20 -6.26
N ILE A 411 -22.10 18.12 -5.36
CA ILE A 411 -22.65 18.15 -4.00
C ILE A 411 -23.58 19.35 -3.90
N ASN A 412 -24.82 19.13 -3.46
CA ASN A 412 -25.74 20.20 -3.09
C ASN A 412 -25.86 20.24 -1.58
N VAL A 413 -25.74 21.43 -1.01
CA VAL A 413 -25.89 21.72 0.41
C VAL A 413 -27.07 22.68 0.55
N GLU A 414 -28.12 22.24 1.24
CA GLU A 414 -29.33 23.02 1.49
C GLU A 414 -29.28 23.56 2.94
N PHE A 415 -29.62 24.85 3.10
CA PHE A 415 -29.59 25.57 4.38
C PHE A 415 -30.98 25.60 5.05
#